data_AF-A0A9W9TJF1-F1
#
_entry.id   AF-A0A9W9TJF1-F1
#
_cell.length_a   1.000
_cell.length_b   1.000
_cell.length_c   1.000
_cell.angle_alpha   90.00
_cell.angle_beta   90.00
_cell.angle_gamma   90.00
#
_symmetry.space_group_name_H-M   'P 1'
#
loop_
_entity.id
_entity.type
_entity.pdbx_description
1 polymer ?
#
loop_
_entity_poly.entity_id
_entity_poly.type
_entity_poly.pdbx_seq_one_letter_code
_entity_poly.pdbx_strand_id
1 'polypeptide(L)'
;MSEEEWNSFKQEIERLYVHEGHSLKATMAYMSSNYSFNKSKGQYQRKFTKWGFRKNCSSEILKWTSKRVDKRKRVYAKDSEVYIDGTRISPLKLSRATYGTGYVTTAEYNAPSPSTPGGVEIRTPGPPSASIFTTTTLPWSRFLRQIRAPIEHGMAN
;
A
#
# COMPACT_ATOMS: atom_id res chain seq x y z
N MET A 1 -10.80 -27.22 -10.20
CA MET A 1 -11.02 -25.97 -9.41
C MET A 1 -10.58 -24.83 -10.29
N SER A 2 -11.50 -23.93 -10.66
CA SER A 2 -11.21 -22.88 -11.62
C SER A 2 -10.47 -21.71 -10.98
N GLU A 3 -9.76 -20.93 -11.80
CA GLU A 3 -9.07 -19.72 -11.35
C GLU A 3 -10.08 -18.65 -10.91
N GLU A 4 -11.31 -18.67 -11.46
CA GLU A 4 -12.37 -17.70 -11.16
C GLU A 4 -12.82 -17.74 -9.70
N GLU A 5 -12.98 -18.94 -9.11
CA GLU A 5 -13.34 -19.07 -7.68
C GLU A 5 -12.30 -18.38 -6.79
N TRP A 6 -11.03 -18.61 -7.08
CA TRP A 6 -9.93 -18.02 -6.31
C TRP A 6 -9.85 -16.51 -6.49
N ASN A 7 -10.08 -16.01 -7.70
CA ASN A 7 -10.06 -14.58 -7.98
C ASN A 7 -11.20 -13.85 -7.26
N SER A 8 -12.38 -14.47 -7.14
CA SER A 8 -13.53 -13.92 -6.42
C SER A 8 -13.23 -13.67 -4.94
N PHE A 9 -12.43 -14.54 -4.32
CA PHE A 9 -12.03 -14.42 -2.92
C PHE A 9 -10.64 -13.81 -2.71
N LYS A 10 -9.93 -13.45 -3.79
CA LYS A 10 -8.54 -12.96 -3.69
C LYS A 10 -8.42 -11.76 -2.77
N GLN A 11 -9.29 -10.76 -2.93
CA GLN A 11 -9.26 -9.53 -2.13
C GLN A 11 -9.54 -9.78 -0.65
N GLU A 12 -10.50 -10.65 -0.34
CA GLU A 12 -10.81 -11.02 1.05
C GLU A 12 -9.64 -11.75 1.71
N ILE A 13 -9.03 -12.69 0.99
CA ILE A 13 -7.88 -13.43 1.47
C ILE A 13 -6.66 -12.51 1.63
N GLU A 14 -6.46 -11.54 0.73
CA GLU A 14 -5.43 -10.50 0.82
C GLU A 14 -5.63 -9.65 2.08
N ARG A 15 -6.87 -9.21 2.34
CA ARG A 15 -7.24 -8.45 3.54
C ARG A 15 -6.87 -9.21 4.81
N LEU A 16 -7.31 -10.45 4.93
CA LEU A 16 -7.05 -11.28 6.11
C LEU A 16 -5.56 -11.56 6.30
N TYR A 17 -4.87 -11.98 5.24
CA TYR A 17 -3.51 -12.49 5.34
C TYR A 17 -2.44 -11.40 5.36
N VAL A 18 -2.58 -10.38 4.50
CA VAL A 18 -1.59 -9.32 4.31
C VAL A 18 -1.89 -8.13 5.21
N HIS A 19 -3.12 -7.61 5.20
CA HIS A 19 -3.46 -6.37 5.90
C HIS A 19 -3.77 -6.57 7.39
N GLU A 20 -4.59 -7.57 7.73
CA GLU A 20 -4.93 -7.92 9.12
C GLU A 20 -3.88 -8.82 9.78
N GLY A 21 -2.97 -9.40 8.98
CA GLY A 21 -1.84 -10.17 9.48
C GLY A 21 -2.24 -11.50 10.12
N HIS A 22 -3.36 -12.11 9.72
CA HIS A 22 -3.74 -13.44 10.16
C HIS A 22 -2.67 -14.49 9.80
N SER A 23 -2.66 -15.60 10.53
CA SER A 23 -1.89 -16.77 10.10
C SER A 23 -2.60 -17.45 8.94
N LEU A 24 -1.88 -18.26 8.16
CA LEU A 24 -2.51 -19.07 7.11
C LEU A 24 -3.63 -19.96 7.68
N LYS A 25 -3.42 -20.56 8.86
CA LYS A 25 -4.43 -21.39 9.53
C LYS A 25 -5.68 -20.58 9.92
N ALA A 26 -5.49 -19.37 10.47
CA ALA A 26 -6.59 -18.49 10.82
C ALA A 26 -7.36 -18.01 9.59
N THR A 27 -6.65 -17.66 8.52
CA THR A 27 -7.25 -17.27 7.22
C THR A 27 -8.09 -18.42 6.66
N MET A 28 -7.56 -19.64 6.65
CA MET A 28 -8.31 -20.83 6.22
C MET A 28 -9.55 -21.09 7.07
N ALA A 29 -9.44 -20.96 8.40
CA ALA A 29 -10.58 -21.15 9.30
C ALA A 29 -11.67 -20.09 9.09
N TYR A 30 -11.28 -18.83 8.88
CA TYR A 30 -12.20 -17.74 8.58
C TYR A 30 -12.93 -17.97 7.24
N MET A 31 -12.17 -18.33 6.19
CA MET A 31 -12.73 -18.59 4.86
C MET A 31 -13.64 -19.81 4.85
N SER A 32 -13.30 -20.85 5.62
CA SER A 32 -14.14 -22.02 5.84
C SER A 32 -15.46 -21.66 6.54
N SER A 33 -15.41 -20.85 7.60
CA SER A 33 -16.57 -20.55 8.44
C SER A 33 -17.53 -19.55 7.78
N ASN A 34 -17.03 -18.52 7.10
CA ASN A 34 -17.86 -17.44 6.55
C ASN A 34 -18.30 -17.68 5.10
N TYR A 35 -17.49 -18.40 4.31
CA TYR A 35 -17.72 -18.56 2.86
C TYR A 35 -17.80 -20.03 2.43
N SER A 36 -17.78 -20.98 3.37
CA SER A 36 -17.69 -22.42 3.08
C SER A 36 -16.51 -22.78 2.16
N PHE A 37 -15.48 -21.93 2.15
CA PHE A 37 -14.36 -22.02 1.23
C PHE A 37 -13.27 -22.93 1.79
N ASN A 38 -13.56 -24.24 1.72
CA ASN A 38 -12.73 -25.32 2.23
C ASN A 38 -11.66 -25.74 1.22
N LYS A 39 -10.50 -25.07 1.24
CA LYS A 39 -9.34 -25.44 0.41
C LYS A 39 -8.17 -25.90 1.26
N SER A 40 -7.28 -26.72 0.70
CA SER A 40 -6.13 -27.26 1.43
C SER A 40 -5.04 -26.22 1.65
N LYS A 41 -4.23 -26.41 2.71
CA LYS A 41 -3.09 -25.53 3.02
C LYS A 41 -2.15 -25.33 1.83
N GLY A 42 -1.86 -26.42 1.10
CA GLY A 42 -0.97 -26.38 -0.06
C GLY A 42 -1.54 -25.55 -1.22
N GLN A 43 -2.86 -25.57 -1.42
CA GLN A 43 -3.51 -24.73 -2.43
C GLN A 43 -3.39 -23.25 -2.09
N TYR A 44 -3.65 -22.88 -0.84
CA TYR A 44 -3.45 -21.50 -0.37
C TYR A 44 -2.00 -21.04 -0.55
N GLN A 45 -1.01 -21.86 -0.16
CA GLN A 45 0.40 -21.49 -0.33
C GLN A 45 0.75 -21.24 -1.80
N ARG A 46 0.32 -22.12 -2.71
CA ARG A 46 0.54 -21.92 -4.16
C ARG A 46 -0.10 -20.62 -4.65
N LYS A 47 -1.30 -20.30 -4.18
CA LYS A 47 -2.01 -19.06 -4.53
C LYS A 47 -1.33 -17.84 -3.96
N PHE A 48 -0.85 -17.88 -2.72
CA PHE A 48 -0.13 -16.77 -2.10
C PHE A 48 1.18 -16.49 -2.84
N THR A 49 1.91 -17.52 -3.23
CA THR A 49 3.10 -17.38 -4.07
C THR A 49 2.73 -16.78 -5.44
N LYS A 50 1.69 -17.29 -6.10
CA LYS A 50 1.22 -16.79 -7.41
C LYS A 50 0.78 -15.33 -7.36
N TRP A 51 0.13 -14.92 -6.28
CA TRP A 51 -0.35 -13.56 -6.07
C TRP A 51 0.70 -12.63 -5.46
N GLY A 52 1.85 -13.16 -5.03
CA GLY A 52 2.90 -12.38 -4.39
C GLY A 52 2.56 -11.93 -2.96
N PHE A 53 1.62 -12.58 -2.28
CA PHE A 53 1.21 -12.21 -0.92
C PHE A 53 2.35 -12.43 0.07
N ARG A 54 2.85 -11.34 0.65
CA ARG A 54 3.94 -11.33 1.61
C ARG A 54 3.48 -10.68 2.91
N LYS A 55 3.56 -11.44 4.01
CA LYS A 55 3.26 -10.93 5.36
C LYS A 55 4.37 -10.02 5.88
N ASN A 56 5.61 -10.30 5.48
CA ASN A 56 6.79 -9.56 5.91
C ASN A 56 7.43 -8.87 4.71
N CYS A 57 7.68 -7.57 4.85
CA CYS A 57 8.55 -6.84 3.94
C CYS A 57 9.98 -7.38 4.08
N SER A 58 10.70 -7.48 2.96
CA SER A 58 12.11 -7.86 2.99
C SER A 58 12.90 -6.87 3.87
N SER A 59 13.87 -7.39 4.64
CA SER A 59 14.75 -6.56 5.47
C SER A 59 15.52 -5.53 4.63
N GLU A 60 15.86 -5.88 3.39
CA GLU A 60 16.53 -4.99 2.43
C GLU A 60 15.63 -3.82 2.01
N ILE A 61 14.35 -4.09 1.72
CA ILE A 61 13.36 -3.05 1.39
C ILE A 61 13.16 -2.13 2.60
N LEU A 62 13.05 -2.68 3.82
CA LEU A 62 12.92 -1.88 5.03
C LEU A 62 14.15 -1.00 5.27
N LYS A 63 15.37 -1.53 5.07
CA LYS A 63 16.63 -0.77 5.17
C LYS A 63 16.70 0.34 4.13
N TRP A 64 16.39 0.04 2.87
CA TRP A 64 16.33 1.03 1.79
C TRP A 64 15.36 2.17 2.16
N THR A 65 14.17 1.79 2.63
CA THR A 65 13.11 2.75 2.94
C THR A 65 13.48 3.62 4.13
N SER A 66 14.09 3.07 5.18
CA SER A 66 14.59 3.85 6.31
C SER A 66 15.64 4.86 5.86
N LYS A 67 16.64 4.44 5.08
CA LYS A 67 17.66 5.37 4.54
C LYS A 67 17.02 6.49 3.72
N ARG A 68 15.98 6.17 2.93
CA ARG A 68 15.26 7.13 2.10
C ARG A 68 14.47 8.14 2.95
N VAL A 69 13.76 7.68 3.98
CA VAL A 69 13.05 8.53 4.95
C VAL A 69 14.02 9.42 5.72
N ASP A 70 15.14 8.86 6.19
CA ASP A 70 16.16 9.61 6.94
C ASP A 70 16.80 10.70 6.08
N LYS A 71 17.08 10.41 4.80
CA LYS A 71 17.56 11.41 3.84
C LYS A 71 16.51 12.51 3.61
N ARG A 72 15.23 12.15 3.49
CA ARG A 72 14.13 13.12 3.33
C ARG A 72 14.01 14.06 4.51
N LYS A 73 14.10 13.51 5.72
CA LYS A 73 14.07 14.28 6.97
C LYS A 73 15.29 15.19 7.11
N ARG A 74 16.50 14.66 6.91
CA ARG A 74 17.76 15.40 7.09
C ARG A 74 18.01 16.47 6.04
N VAL A 75 17.77 16.18 4.76
CA VAL A 75 18.13 17.09 3.65
C VAL A 75 17.00 18.06 3.32
N TYR A 76 15.75 17.62 3.39
CA TYR A 76 14.60 18.39 2.91
C TYR A 76 13.64 18.82 4.03
N ALA A 77 13.91 18.46 5.30
CA ALA A 77 13.03 18.72 6.43
C ALA A 77 11.58 18.24 6.23
N LYS A 78 11.41 17.14 5.48
CA LYS A 78 10.09 16.56 5.17
C LYS A 78 9.87 15.27 5.92
N ASP A 79 8.81 15.24 6.72
CA ASP A 79 8.26 13.99 7.22
C ASP A 79 7.72 13.14 6.06
N SER A 80 7.61 11.83 6.31
CA SER A 80 7.26 10.87 5.27
C SER A 80 6.38 9.76 5.80
N GLU A 81 5.29 9.49 5.10
CA GLU A 81 4.49 8.28 5.26
C GLU A 81 4.96 7.23 4.26
N VAL A 82 5.10 6.00 4.74
CA VAL A 82 5.64 4.90 3.95
C VAL A 82 4.56 3.84 3.79
N TYR A 83 4.36 3.42 2.54
CA TYR A 83 3.50 2.32 2.18
C TYR A 83 4.34 1.29 1.40
N ILE A 84 4.22 0.02 1.76
CA ILE A 84 4.80 -1.10 1.02
C ILE A 84 3.66 -2.01 0.64
N ASP A 85 3.48 -2.24 -0.67
CA ASP A 85 2.39 -3.05 -1.22
C ASP A 85 1.02 -2.62 -0.66
N GLY A 86 0.77 -1.31 -0.63
CA GLY A 86 -0.46 -0.70 -0.11
C GLY A 86 -0.60 -0.70 1.42
N THR A 87 0.28 -1.36 2.17
CA THR A 87 0.23 -1.40 3.63
C THR A 87 1.09 -0.31 4.24
N ARG A 88 0.49 0.55 5.08
CA ARG A 88 1.21 1.59 5.82
C ARG A 88 2.19 0.96 6.80
N ILE A 89 3.46 1.33 6.71
CA ILE A 89 4.51 0.86 7.62
C ILE A 89 4.71 1.88 8.72
N SER A 90 4.64 1.41 9.98
CA SER A 90 4.87 2.28 11.13
C SER A 90 6.33 2.74 11.22
N PRO A 91 6.60 3.98 11.68
CA PRO A 91 7.97 4.47 11.87
C PRO A 91 8.82 3.57 12.78
N LEU A 92 8.20 2.97 13.81
CA LEU A 92 8.86 2.01 14.71
C LEU A 92 9.34 0.75 13.98
N LYS A 93 8.61 0.28 12.96
CA LYS A 93 9.01 -0.87 12.16
C LYS A 93 10.19 -0.53 11.24
N LEU A 94 10.25 0.70 10.71
CA LEU A 94 11.41 1.17 9.95
C LEU A 94 12.65 1.30 10.84
N SER A 95 12.53 1.93 12.01
CA SER A 95 13.68 2.17 12.90
C SER A 95 14.32 0.88 13.40
N ARG A 96 13.51 -0.17 13.66
CA ARG A 96 14.03 -1.50 14.02
C ARG A 96 14.83 -2.14 12.88
N ALA A 97 14.49 -1.88 11.63
CA ALA A 97 15.20 -2.46 10.49
C ALA A 97 16.62 -1.90 10.30
N THR A 98 16.89 -0.72 10.84
CA THR A 98 18.20 -0.05 10.80
C THR A 98 18.96 -0.12 12.13
N TYR A 99 18.36 -0.72 13.16
CA TYR A 99 19.02 -0.94 14.45
C TYR A 99 20.32 -1.73 14.26
N GLY A 100 21.44 -1.19 14.74
CA GLY A 100 22.77 -1.79 14.57
C GLY A 100 23.45 -1.54 13.21
N THR A 101 22.80 -0.86 12.26
CA THR A 101 23.38 -0.47 10.94
C THR A 101 23.79 1.01 10.91
N GLY A 102 24.22 1.56 12.05
CA GLY A 102 24.55 3.00 12.17
C GLY A 102 25.87 3.39 11.50
N TYR A 103 26.77 2.44 11.30
CA TYR A 103 28.04 2.68 10.63
C TYR A 103 27.85 2.64 9.11
N VAL A 104 28.25 3.72 8.43
CA VAL A 104 28.25 3.84 6.98
C VAL A 104 29.65 4.26 6.56
N THR A 105 30.26 3.49 5.66
CA THR A 105 31.60 3.81 5.14
C THR A 105 31.56 5.05 4.24
N THR A 106 32.71 5.71 4.07
CA THR A 106 32.83 6.86 3.15
C THR A 106 32.49 6.46 1.70
N ALA A 107 32.82 5.24 1.29
CA ALA A 107 32.45 4.70 -0.01
C ALA A 107 30.92 4.55 -0.18
N GLU A 108 30.24 3.96 0.82
CA GLU A 108 28.77 3.84 0.81
C GLU A 108 28.06 5.18 0.90
N TYR A 109 28.65 6.16 1.58
CA TYR A 109 28.10 7.52 1.67
C TYR A 109 28.11 8.23 0.32
N ASN A 110 29.17 8.06 -0.46
CA ASN A 110 29.32 8.67 -1.79
C ASN A 110 28.65 7.85 -2.92
N ALA A 111 28.09 6.68 -2.60
CA ALA A 111 27.43 5.86 -3.60
C ALA A 111 26.14 6.53 -4.14
N PRO A 112 25.82 6.36 -5.44
CA PRO A 112 24.56 6.83 -5.99
C PRO A 112 23.39 6.17 -5.28
N SER A 113 22.29 6.91 -5.11
CA SER A 113 21.10 6.36 -4.47
C SER A 113 20.50 5.25 -5.35
N PRO A 114 20.29 4.03 -4.83
CA PRO A 114 19.72 2.94 -5.60
C PRO A 114 18.29 3.27 -6.02
N SER A 115 17.87 2.69 -7.15
CA SER A 115 16.50 2.80 -7.65
C SER A 115 15.47 2.39 -6.61
N THR A 116 14.29 3.02 -6.66
CA THR A 116 13.17 2.70 -5.78
C THR A 116 12.72 1.25 -6.02
N PRO A 117 12.73 0.38 -5.00
CA PRO A 117 12.18 -0.97 -5.14
C PRO A 117 10.70 -0.92 -5.52
N GLY A 118 10.26 -1.88 -6.33
CA GLY A 118 8.86 -2.01 -6.69
C GLY A 118 7.96 -2.15 -5.45
N GLY A 119 6.77 -1.55 -5.49
CA GLY A 119 5.79 -1.61 -4.40
C GLY A 119 6.05 -0.65 -3.23
N VAL A 120 7.16 0.11 -3.23
CA VAL A 120 7.44 1.11 -2.19
C VAL A 120 6.93 2.49 -2.61
N GLU A 121 6.05 3.05 -1.78
CA GLU A 121 5.53 4.40 -1.95
C GLU A 121 5.85 5.25 -0.73
N ILE A 122 6.46 6.42 -0.97
CA ILE A 122 6.83 7.37 0.08
C ILE A 122 6.11 8.69 -0.21
N ARG A 123 5.17 9.04 0.66
CA ARG A 123 4.36 10.25 0.55
C ARG A 123 4.79 11.27 1.60
N THR A 124 4.70 12.55 1.27
CA THR A 124 4.75 13.60 2.31
C THR A 124 3.38 13.58 3.00
N PRO A 125 3.30 13.50 4.35
CA PRO A 125 2.01 13.57 5.04
C PRO A 125 1.33 14.90 4.69
N GLY A 126 0.01 14.85 4.51
CA GLY A 126 -0.79 16.06 4.33
C GLY A 126 -0.71 16.95 5.58
N PRO A 127 -1.02 18.26 5.48
CA PRO A 127 -1.11 19.12 6.65
C PRO A 127 -2.05 18.50 7.68
N PRO A 128 -1.73 18.55 8.99
CA PRO A 128 -2.54 17.96 10.07
C PRO A 128 -4.02 18.41 10.09
N SER A 129 -4.34 19.50 9.39
CA SER A 129 -5.65 20.13 9.34
C SER A 129 -6.19 20.33 7.92
N ALA A 130 -5.72 19.58 6.92
CA ALA A 130 -6.36 19.58 5.61
C ALA A 130 -7.70 18.83 5.70
N SER A 131 -8.66 19.48 6.39
CA SER A 131 -10.07 19.36 6.10
C SER A 131 -10.17 19.24 4.60
N ILE A 132 -10.74 18.14 4.15
CA ILE A 132 -11.20 17.94 2.78
C ILE A 132 -11.85 19.26 2.38
N PHE A 133 -11.14 20.11 1.65
CA PHE A 133 -11.72 21.34 1.16
C PHE A 133 -12.81 20.82 0.25
N THR A 134 -14.05 20.95 0.71
CA THR A 134 -15.23 20.64 -0.06
C THR A 134 -14.99 21.23 -1.43
N THR A 135 -15.02 20.41 -2.47
CA THR A 135 -14.76 20.80 -3.87
C THR A 135 -15.77 21.83 -4.40
N THR A 136 -16.58 22.42 -3.52
CA THR A 136 -17.69 23.33 -3.78
C THR A 136 -17.21 24.76 -4.09
N THR A 137 -15.98 25.15 -3.74
CA THR A 137 -15.49 26.52 -3.95
C THR A 137 -14.26 26.65 -4.85
N LEU A 138 -13.75 25.57 -5.45
CA LEU A 138 -12.66 25.69 -6.41
C LEU A 138 -13.16 26.35 -7.72
N PRO A 139 -12.43 27.33 -8.30
CA PRO A 139 -12.84 27.97 -9.55
C PRO A 139 -13.10 26.97 -10.68
N TRP A 140 -12.30 25.90 -10.76
CA TRP A 140 -12.44 24.85 -11.77
C TRP A 140 -13.71 24.02 -11.61
N SER A 141 -14.18 23.76 -10.39
CA SER A 141 -15.43 23.02 -10.17
C SER A 141 -16.66 23.86 -10.52
N ARG A 142 -16.61 25.19 -10.32
CA ARG A 142 -17.63 26.13 -10.80
C ARG A 142 -17.69 26.14 -12.34
N PHE A 143 -16.54 26.19 -12.99
CA PHE A 143 -16.41 26.11 -14.46
C PHE A 143 -17.00 24.82 -15.04
N LEU A 144 -16.68 23.65 -14.47
CA LEU A 144 -17.22 22.37 -14.94
C LEU A 144 -18.75 22.26 -14.82
N ARG A 145 -19.33 22.90 -13.80
CA ARG A 145 -20.79 22.96 -13.62
C ARG A 145 -21.44 23.82 -14.71
N GLN A 146 -20.73 24.80 -15.24
CA GLN A 146 -21.20 25.69 -16.29
C GLN A 146 -21.14 25.06 -17.68
N ILE A 147 -20.27 24.08 -17.90
CA ILE A 147 -20.14 23.38 -19.19
C ILE A 147 -21.06 22.15 -19.27
N ARG A 148 -21.49 21.58 -18.14
CA ARG A 148 -22.51 20.51 -18.11
C ARG A 148 -23.91 21.12 -18.25
N ALA A 149 -24.28 21.54 -19.45
CA ALA A 149 -25.67 21.78 -19.80
C ALA A 149 -26.47 20.44 -19.78
N PRO A 150 -27.77 20.45 -19.46
CA PRO A 150 -28.62 19.29 -19.67
C PRO A 150 -28.70 19.00 -21.16
N ILE A 151 -28.47 17.75 -21.56
CA ILE A 151 -28.93 17.25 -22.85
C ILE A 151 -30.45 17.16 -22.71
N GLU A 152 -31.16 18.25 -23.05
CA GLU A 152 -32.60 18.18 -23.20
C GLU A 152 -32.89 17.28 -24.40
N HIS A 153 -33.41 16.10 -24.11
CA HIS A 153 -34.11 15.27 -25.07
C HIS A 153 -35.29 16.07 -25.62
N GLY A 154 -35.14 16.59 -26.84
CA GLY A 154 -36.26 17.03 -27.65
C GLY A 154 -37.15 15.83 -27.99
N MET A 155 -38.16 15.58 -27.16
CA MET A 155 -39.40 14.94 -27.60
C MET A 155 -40.37 16.06 -27.99
N ALA A 156 -40.70 16.16 -29.27
CA ALA A 156 -41.97 16.72 -29.73
C ALA A 156 -42.28 16.22 -31.16
N ASN A 157 -43.34 15.39 -31.22
CA ASN A 157 -44.31 15.12 -32.30
C ASN A 157 -43.81 14.72 -33.70
#